data_AF-A0A7T5RRH7-F1
#
_entry.id   AF-A0A7T5RRH7-F1
#
_cell.length_a   1.000
_cell.length_b   1.000
_cell.length_c   1.000
_cell.angle_alpha   90.00
_cell.angle_beta   90.00
_cell.angle_gamma   90.00
#
_symmetry.space_group_name_H-M   'P 1'
#
loop_
_entity.id
_entity.type
_entity.pdbx_description
1 polymer ?
#
loop_
_entity_poly.entity_id
_entity_poly.type
_entity_poly.pdbx_seq_one_letter_code
_entity_poly.pdbx_strand_id
1 'polypeptide(L)'
;MKRVKERIFPYHFAPDEKLFHIVVQIKDLPGALGSVLSLLSDRLDLVGITSYGLDDSTAICSAFARAMSRATTADHIHKSLKSSPMVVESFVEEGRDGLLVDGFHTGMETKPGQEFMLMPRRTQSAMMRRIVKEFGSGGKAILYEEGVAAGEANAEFLVELLGEEGVSRTGPALLRRRAVYGWGEMEPVSMVIGESATLRVIDCFECSEWHRELDGCHFWRGFIVGRFSSLWGTKVTAEEVKCVGRGDDFCDFSLKKVQG
;
A
#
# COMPACT_ATOMS: atom_id res chain seq x y z
N MET A 1 3.86 21.35 -1.66
CA MET A 1 2.82 20.51 -2.31
C MET A 1 1.97 19.86 -1.23
N LYS A 2 0.66 19.73 -1.44
CA LYS A 2 -0.22 18.90 -0.59
C LYS A 2 0.07 17.42 -0.88
N ARG A 3 0.07 16.56 0.15
CA ARG A 3 0.18 15.11 -0.04
C ARG A 3 -1.04 14.60 -0.83
N VAL A 4 -0.82 13.68 -1.75
CA VAL A 4 -1.85 13.05 -2.59
C VAL A 4 -1.76 11.53 -2.43
N LYS A 5 -2.87 10.83 -2.71
CA LYS A 5 -2.88 9.36 -2.72
C LYS A 5 -2.04 8.86 -3.90
N GLU A 6 -1.25 7.82 -3.65
CA GLU A 6 -0.57 7.09 -4.71
C GLU A 6 -1.61 6.39 -5.59
N ARG A 7 -1.38 6.42 -6.91
CA ARG A 7 -2.21 5.70 -7.88
C ARG A 7 -1.49 4.41 -8.23
N ILE A 8 -2.08 3.29 -7.86
CA ILE A 8 -1.66 1.97 -8.34
C ILE A 8 -2.54 1.65 -9.55
N PHE A 9 -1.93 1.17 -10.63
CA PHE A 9 -2.61 0.88 -11.89
C PHE A 9 -2.62 -0.64 -12.17
N PRO A 10 -3.41 -1.44 -11.42
CA PRO A 10 -3.64 -2.84 -11.82
C PRO A 10 -4.53 -2.91 -13.07
N TYR A 11 -5.34 -1.89 -13.32
CA TYR A 11 -6.10 -1.70 -14.54
C TYR A 11 -6.44 -0.21 -14.74
N HIS A 12 -6.80 0.16 -15.96
CA HIS A 12 -7.33 1.46 -16.35
C HIS A 12 -8.58 1.26 -17.22
N PHE A 13 -9.63 2.04 -16.98
CA PHE A 13 -10.85 2.01 -17.76
C PHE A 13 -11.16 3.39 -18.33
N ALA A 14 -11.13 3.50 -19.65
CA ALA A 14 -11.47 4.69 -20.42
C ALA A 14 -12.10 4.26 -21.77
N PRO A 15 -13.44 4.15 -21.86
CA PRO A 15 -14.17 3.51 -22.96
C PRO A 15 -13.91 4.16 -24.33
N ASP A 16 -13.62 5.46 -24.36
CA ASP A 16 -13.40 6.22 -25.59
C ASP A 16 -11.93 6.28 -26.01
N GLU A 17 -11.04 5.69 -25.22
CA GLU A 17 -9.59 5.81 -25.37
C GLU A 17 -8.96 4.50 -25.83
N LYS A 18 -7.91 4.64 -26.65
CA LYS A 18 -7.05 3.52 -27.03
C LYS A 18 -5.87 3.45 -26.07
N LEU A 19 -5.82 2.40 -25.26
CA LEU A 19 -4.88 2.25 -24.15
C LEU A 19 -3.84 1.16 -24.43
N PHE A 20 -2.63 1.37 -23.91
CA PHE A 20 -1.52 0.43 -23.98
C PHE A 20 -0.86 0.23 -22.61
N HIS A 21 -0.56 -1.03 -22.29
CA HIS A 21 0.37 -1.39 -21.23
C HIS A 21 1.71 -1.72 -21.87
N ILE A 22 2.74 -0.98 -21.48
CA ILE A 22 4.06 -1.02 -22.09
C ILE A 22 5.05 -1.32 -20.99
N VAL A 23 5.62 -2.52 -21.01
CA VAL A 23 6.68 -2.92 -20.09
C VAL A 23 7.97 -3.07 -20.87
N VAL A 24 9.01 -2.43 -20.38
CA VAL A 24 10.33 -2.43 -21.01
C VAL A 24 11.36 -2.78 -19.96
N GLN A 25 12.13 -3.83 -20.21
CA GLN A 25 13.36 -4.07 -19.48
C GLN A 25 14.46 -3.23 -20.13
N ILE A 26 15.05 -2.34 -19.35
CA ILE A 26 16.08 -1.40 -19.79
C ILE A 26 17.39 -1.68 -19.08
N LYS A 27 18.52 -1.33 -19.70
CA LYS A 27 19.81 -1.24 -19.01
C LYS A 27 19.73 -0.15 -17.95
N ASP A 28 20.18 -0.46 -16.73
CA ASP A 28 20.18 0.49 -15.62
C ASP A 28 21.38 1.44 -15.73
N LEU A 29 21.28 2.39 -16.66
CA LEU A 29 22.27 3.43 -16.93
C LEU A 29 21.64 4.82 -16.81
N PRO A 30 22.39 5.84 -16.37
CA PRO A 30 21.90 7.21 -16.34
C PRO A 30 21.30 7.64 -17.69
N GLY A 31 20.05 8.11 -17.67
CA GLY A 31 19.34 8.59 -18.86
C GLY A 31 18.63 7.51 -19.68
N ALA A 32 18.78 6.21 -19.37
CA ALA A 32 18.13 5.13 -20.11
C ALA A 32 16.59 5.26 -20.13
N LEU A 33 15.98 5.55 -18.98
CA LEU A 33 14.54 5.77 -18.87
C LEU A 33 14.06 6.94 -19.75
N GLY A 34 14.76 8.07 -19.71
CA GLY A 34 14.41 9.25 -20.53
C GLY A 34 14.56 8.98 -22.02
N SER A 35 15.58 8.23 -22.42
CA SER A 35 15.78 7.78 -23.80
C SER A 35 14.60 6.94 -24.29
N VAL A 36 14.14 5.96 -23.49
CA VAL A 36 13.00 5.11 -23.85
C VAL A 36 11.71 5.90 -23.94
N LEU A 37 11.43 6.79 -22.99
CA LEU A 37 10.22 7.63 -23.02
C LEU A 37 10.20 8.57 -24.23
N SER A 38 11.36 9.07 -24.65
CA SER A 38 11.47 9.96 -25.81
C SER A 38 11.02 9.29 -27.11
N LEU A 39 11.29 7.98 -27.28
CA LEU A 39 10.88 7.20 -28.46
C LEU A 39 9.36 7.08 -28.63
N LEU A 40 8.62 7.29 -27.55
CA LEU A 40 7.17 7.12 -27.48
C LEU A 40 6.42 8.46 -27.45
N SER A 41 7.14 9.56 -27.22
CA SER A 41 6.58 10.88 -26.90
C SER A 41 5.74 11.53 -28.01
N ASP A 42 5.93 11.13 -29.26
CA ASP A 42 5.18 11.62 -30.43
C ASP A 42 3.90 10.82 -30.73
N ARG A 43 3.65 9.73 -29.98
CA ARG A 43 2.53 8.80 -30.23
C ARG A 43 1.65 8.57 -29.02
N LEU A 44 2.18 8.75 -27.82
CA LEU A 44 1.57 8.30 -26.58
C LEU A 44 1.54 9.41 -25.53
N ASP A 45 0.38 9.57 -24.90
CA ASP A 45 0.21 10.31 -23.66
C ASP A 45 0.36 9.36 -22.47
N LEU A 46 1.26 9.68 -21.55
CA LEU A 46 1.47 8.84 -20.37
C LEU A 46 0.31 9.00 -19.36
N VAL A 47 -0.30 7.89 -18.97
CA VAL A 47 -1.35 7.83 -17.93
C VAL A 47 -0.71 7.60 -16.55
N GLY A 48 0.26 6.69 -16.50
CA GLY A 48 0.98 6.34 -15.28
C GLY A 48 2.22 5.52 -15.60
N ILE A 49 3.23 5.60 -14.72
CA ILE A 49 4.48 4.85 -14.87
C ILE A 49 4.99 4.40 -13.51
N THR A 50 5.51 3.20 -13.48
CA THR A 50 6.25 2.63 -12.35
C THR A 50 7.58 2.09 -12.89
N SER A 51 8.67 2.34 -12.17
CA SER A 51 9.99 1.82 -12.53
C SER A 51 10.73 1.31 -11.31
N TYR A 52 11.45 0.21 -11.46
CA TYR A 52 12.24 -0.40 -10.38
C TYR A 52 13.40 -1.21 -10.95
N GLY A 53 14.53 -1.23 -10.23
CA GLY A 53 15.69 -2.06 -10.58
C GLY A 53 15.35 -3.53 -10.38
N LEU A 54 15.58 -4.34 -11.42
CA LEU A 54 15.37 -5.78 -11.42
C LEU A 54 16.60 -6.50 -10.85
N ASP A 55 17.78 -6.04 -11.27
CA ASP A 55 19.10 -6.50 -10.82
C ASP A 55 20.10 -5.33 -10.86
N ASP A 56 21.40 -5.60 -10.68
CA ASP A 56 22.46 -4.58 -10.65
C ASP A 56 22.73 -3.92 -12.02
N SER A 57 22.12 -4.42 -13.09
CA SER A 57 22.38 -4.02 -14.48
C SER A 57 21.13 -3.69 -15.28
N THR A 58 19.94 -4.09 -14.81
CA THR A 58 18.68 -3.87 -15.51
C THR A 58 17.57 -3.37 -14.60
N ALA A 59 16.64 -2.62 -15.19
CA ALA A 59 15.45 -2.10 -14.54
C ALA A 59 14.21 -2.38 -15.40
N ILE A 60 13.05 -2.48 -14.75
CA ILE A 60 11.75 -2.51 -15.41
C ILE A 60 11.17 -1.10 -15.43
N CYS A 61 10.64 -0.72 -16.58
CA CYS A 61 9.78 0.43 -16.78
C CYS A 61 8.42 -0.06 -17.26
N SER A 62 7.40 0.03 -16.40
CA SER A 62 6.01 -0.33 -16.70
C SER A 62 5.17 0.93 -16.82
N ALA A 63 4.61 1.18 -18.00
CA ALA A 63 3.84 2.36 -18.32
C ALA A 63 2.45 2.00 -18.82
N PHE A 64 1.45 2.73 -18.32
CA PHE A 64 0.12 2.81 -18.90
C PHE A 64 0.06 4.07 -19.74
N ALA A 65 -0.35 3.95 -20.99
CA ALA A 65 -0.36 5.07 -21.93
C ALA A 65 -1.62 5.06 -22.81
N ARG A 66 -2.03 6.26 -23.22
CA ARG A 66 -3.08 6.49 -24.20
C ARG A 66 -2.44 6.82 -25.55
N ALA A 67 -2.98 6.26 -26.63
CA ALA A 67 -2.56 6.69 -27.96
C ALA A 67 -3.17 8.03 -28.36
N MET A 68 -2.33 8.90 -28.91
CA MET A 68 -2.73 10.17 -29.51
C MET A 68 -3.46 9.99 -30.85
N SER A 69 -3.32 8.83 -31.48
CA SER A 69 -3.97 8.46 -32.73
C SER A 69 -4.49 7.03 -32.70
N ARG A 70 -5.68 6.79 -33.26
CA ARG A 70 -6.25 5.43 -33.38
C ARG A 70 -5.42 4.48 -34.26
N ALA A 71 -4.53 5.04 -35.10
CA ALA A 71 -3.62 4.27 -35.95
C ALA A 71 -2.42 3.68 -35.19
N THR A 72 -2.12 4.14 -33.97
CA THR A 72 -1.06 3.56 -33.13
C THR A 72 -1.43 2.13 -32.77
N THR A 73 -0.50 1.19 -32.92
CA THR A 73 -0.68 -0.23 -32.61
C THR A 73 0.45 -0.73 -31.71
N ALA A 74 0.24 -1.85 -31.03
CA ALA A 74 1.27 -2.49 -30.21
C ALA A 74 2.55 -2.79 -31.03
N ASP A 75 2.41 -3.26 -32.27
CA ASP A 75 3.54 -3.53 -33.17
C ASP A 75 4.38 -2.29 -33.48
N HIS A 76 3.73 -1.14 -33.68
CA HIS A 76 4.46 0.11 -33.90
C HIS A 76 5.30 0.49 -32.68
N ILE A 77 4.72 0.38 -31.48
CA ILE A 77 5.40 0.67 -30.21
C ILE A 77 6.59 -0.29 -30.02
N HIS A 78 6.36 -1.59 -30.22
CA HIS A 78 7.40 -2.62 -30.07
C HIS A 78 8.59 -2.38 -31.01
N LYS A 79 8.32 -2.00 -32.27
CA LYS A 79 9.38 -1.67 -33.24
C LYS A 79 10.18 -0.44 -32.82
N SER A 80 9.51 0.62 -32.33
CA SER A 80 10.18 1.82 -31.82
C SER A 80 11.09 1.50 -30.64
N LEU A 81 10.61 0.71 -29.68
CA LEU A 81 11.39 0.30 -28.51
C LEU A 81 12.62 -0.51 -28.89
N LYS A 82 12.47 -1.50 -29.78
CA LYS A 82 13.57 -2.34 -30.28
C LYS A 82 14.69 -1.58 -30.99
N SER A 83 14.43 -0.37 -31.47
CA SER A 83 15.46 0.46 -32.11
C SER A 83 16.49 1.02 -31.12
N SER A 84 16.19 1.01 -29.82
CA SER A 84 17.05 1.57 -28.79
C SER A 84 18.05 0.56 -28.24
N PRO A 85 19.35 0.91 -28.16
CA PRO A 85 20.36 0.05 -27.55
C PRO A 85 20.20 -0.10 -26.02
N MET A 86 19.32 0.71 -25.41
CA MET A 86 19.01 0.66 -23.97
C MET A 86 17.96 -0.39 -23.64
N VAL A 87 17.17 -0.84 -24.62
CA VAL A 87 16.10 -1.82 -24.43
C VAL A 87 16.67 -3.22 -24.53
N VAL A 88 16.44 -4.03 -23.50
CA VAL A 88 16.77 -5.45 -23.46
C VAL A 88 15.62 -6.25 -24.06
N GLU A 89 14.43 -6.03 -23.53
CA GLU A 89 13.19 -6.68 -23.97
C GLU A 89 11.99 -5.74 -23.74
N SER A 90 10.91 -5.97 -24.48
CA SER A 90 9.66 -5.24 -24.30
C SER A 90 8.43 -6.12 -24.45
N PHE A 91 7.43 -5.83 -23.63
CA PHE A 91 6.08 -6.35 -23.67
C PHE A 91 5.13 -5.18 -23.94
N VAL A 92 4.22 -5.34 -24.90
CA VAL A 92 3.23 -4.32 -25.25
C VAL A 92 1.88 -4.99 -25.43
N GLU A 93 0.91 -4.57 -24.64
CA GLU A 93 -0.47 -5.05 -24.71
C GLU A 93 -1.43 -3.88 -24.98
N GLU A 94 -2.40 -4.13 -25.86
CA GLU A 94 -3.48 -3.18 -26.17
C GLU A 94 -4.72 -3.55 -25.35
N GLY A 95 -5.36 -2.55 -24.74
CA GLY A 95 -6.61 -2.72 -24.02
C GLY A 95 -7.77 -3.09 -24.94
N ARG A 96 -8.87 -3.61 -24.38
CA ARG A 96 -10.10 -3.96 -25.11
C ARG A 96 -11.29 -3.22 -24.53
N ASP A 97 -12.10 -2.64 -25.41
CA ASP A 97 -13.31 -1.88 -25.04
C ASP A 97 -13.05 -0.81 -23.96
N GLY A 98 -11.88 -0.17 -24.06
CA GLY A 98 -11.38 0.84 -23.12
C GLY A 98 -10.92 0.30 -21.77
N LEU A 99 -10.95 -1.01 -21.53
CA LEU A 99 -10.35 -1.64 -20.37
C LEU A 99 -8.95 -2.14 -20.71
N LEU A 100 -7.97 -1.74 -19.91
CA LEU A 100 -6.62 -2.25 -19.94
C LEU A 100 -6.28 -2.78 -18.55
N VAL A 101 -5.86 -4.04 -18.46
CA VAL A 101 -5.41 -4.68 -17.21
C VAL A 101 -3.91 -4.89 -17.32
N ASP A 102 -3.20 -4.82 -16.19
CA ASP A 102 -1.79 -5.21 -16.14
C ASP A 102 -1.69 -6.70 -16.51
N GLY A 103 -1.11 -6.99 -17.67
CA GLY A 103 -0.90 -8.35 -18.17
C GLY A 103 0.49 -8.91 -17.89
N PHE A 104 1.37 -8.12 -17.28
CA PHE A 104 2.77 -8.50 -17.07
C PHE A 104 3.04 -8.90 -15.61
N HIS A 105 2.54 -8.14 -14.63
CA HIS A 105 2.81 -8.38 -13.22
C HIS A 105 1.80 -9.37 -12.64
N THR A 106 2.29 -10.38 -11.92
CA THR A 106 1.46 -11.43 -11.29
C THR A 106 1.26 -11.23 -9.78
N GLY A 107 1.87 -10.19 -9.21
CA GLY A 107 1.84 -9.90 -7.78
C GLY A 107 2.45 -8.54 -7.47
N MET A 108 2.47 -8.19 -6.19
CA MET A 108 3.08 -6.95 -5.71
C MET A 108 3.98 -7.27 -4.53
N GLU A 109 5.16 -6.69 -4.56
CA GLU A 109 6.12 -6.80 -3.47
C GLU A 109 6.83 -5.46 -3.25
N THR A 110 7.39 -5.29 -2.05
CA THR A 110 8.40 -4.27 -1.81
C THR A 110 9.77 -4.90 -2.01
N LYS A 111 10.80 -4.12 -2.38
CA LYS A 111 12.20 -4.54 -2.18
C LYS A 111 12.49 -4.43 -0.68
N PRO A 112 12.63 -5.54 0.08
CA PRO A 112 13.45 -6.73 -0.23
C PRO A 112 12.73 -8.08 -0.42
N GLY A 113 11.44 -8.10 -0.78
CA GLY A 113 10.65 -9.30 -1.08
C GLY A 113 9.38 -9.48 -0.23
N GLN A 114 8.91 -8.44 0.46
CA GLN A 114 7.64 -8.54 1.19
C GLN A 114 6.47 -8.49 0.19
N GLU A 115 5.69 -9.57 0.09
CA GLU A 115 4.52 -9.66 -0.78
C GLU A 115 3.29 -8.95 -0.20
N PHE A 116 2.43 -8.43 -1.10
CA PHE A 116 1.22 -7.70 -0.77
C PHE A 116 0.03 -8.21 -1.58
N MET A 117 -1.14 -8.19 -0.92
CA MET A 117 -2.44 -8.31 -1.57
C MET A 117 -3.15 -6.95 -1.50
N LEU A 118 -3.57 -6.41 -2.64
CA LEU A 118 -4.46 -5.26 -2.66
C LEU A 118 -5.90 -5.69 -2.51
N MET A 119 -6.56 -5.14 -1.50
CA MET A 119 -7.99 -5.30 -1.31
C MET A 119 -8.63 -3.92 -1.22
N PRO A 120 -9.72 -3.65 -1.97
CA PRO A 120 -10.45 -2.40 -1.81
C PRO A 120 -10.89 -2.22 -0.37
N ARG A 121 -10.68 -1.03 0.21
CA ARG A 121 -11.04 -0.72 1.61
C ARG A 121 -12.50 -1.10 1.90
N ARG A 122 -13.43 -0.75 1.00
CA ARG A 122 -14.85 -1.14 1.13
C ARG A 122 -15.06 -2.65 1.28
N THR A 123 -14.31 -3.48 0.54
CA THR A 123 -14.39 -4.94 0.64
C THR A 123 -13.90 -5.41 2.00
N GLN A 124 -12.71 -4.97 2.42
CA GLN A 124 -12.13 -5.31 3.73
C GLN A 124 -13.05 -4.88 4.88
N SER A 125 -13.50 -3.63 4.86
CA SER A 125 -14.37 -3.08 5.91
C SER A 125 -15.74 -3.76 5.92
N ALA A 126 -16.27 -4.23 4.77
CA ALA A 126 -17.51 -5.00 4.73
C ALA A 126 -17.38 -6.38 5.37
N MET A 127 -16.25 -7.07 5.18
CA MET A 127 -15.98 -8.36 5.82
C MET A 127 -15.92 -8.22 7.35
N MET A 128 -15.14 -7.27 7.85
CA MET A 128 -15.03 -7.01 9.29
C MET A 128 -16.37 -6.62 9.92
N ARG A 129 -17.12 -5.73 9.26
CA ARG A 129 -18.47 -5.35 9.71
C ARG A 129 -19.42 -6.55 9.75
N ARG A 130 -19.35 -7.45 8.77
CA ARG A 130 -20.17 -8.66 8.73
C ARG A 130 -19.90 -9.55 9.95
N ILE A 131 -18.64 -9.73 10.32
CA ILE A 131 -18.25 -10.52 11.50
C ILE A 131 -18.91 -9.95 12.77
N VAL A 132 -18.80 -8.62 13.00
CA VAL A 132 -19.41 -7.98 14.18
C VAL A 132 -20.92 -8.10 14.15
N LYS A 133 -21.56 -7.96 12.98
CA LYS A 133 -23.01 -8.04 12.84
C LYS A 133 -23.55 -9.43 13.18
N GLU A 134 -22.88 -10.49 12.73
CA GLU A 134 -23.34 -11.88 12.92
C GLU A 134 -23.02 -12.41 14.32
N PHE A 135 -21.86 -12.01 14.89
CA PHE A 135 -21.35 -12.60 16.13
C PHE A 135 -21.33 -11.64 17.33
N GLY A 136 -21.76 -10.38 17.16
CA GLY A 136 -21.85 -9.40 18.23
C GLY A 136 -20.51 -9.20 18.97
N SER A 137 -20.52 -9.36 20.30
CA SER A 137 -19.32 -9.26 21.14
C SER A 137 -18.26 -10.33 20.80
N GLY A 138 -18.66 -11.53 20.39
CA GLY A 138 -17.74 -12.56 19.90
C GLY A 138 -17.01 -12.13 18.63
N GLY A 139 -17.72 -11.46 17.71
CA GLY A 139 -17.11 -10.90 16.50
C GLY A 139 -16.07 -9.82 16.80
N LYS A 140 -16.33 -8.98 17.80
CA LYS A 140 -15.36 -7.96 18.27
C LYS A 140 -14.10 -8.60 18.85
N ALA A 141 -14.25 -9.67 19.62
CA ALA A 141 -13.12 -10.43 20.16
C ALA A 141 -12.28 -11.07 19.04
N ILE A 142 -12.94 -11.65 18.03
CA ILE A 142 -12.26 -12.20 16.85
C ILE A 142 -11.43 -11.13 16.15
N LEU A 143 -12.01 -9.97 15.84
CA LEU A 143 -11.28 -8.87 15.20
C LEU A 143 -10.10 -8.38 16.04
N TYR A 144 -10.25 -8.33 17.37
CA TYR A 144 -9.17 -7.98 18.28
C TYR A 144 -8.02 -9.00 18.18
N GLU A 145 -8.30 -10.30 18.25
CA GLU A 145 -7.27 -11.34 18.14
C GLU A 145 -6.61 -11.38 16.74
N GLU A 146 -7.38 -11.18 15.67
CA GLU A 146 -6.83 -10.98 14.31
C GLU A 146 -5.86 -9.79 14.28
N GLY A 147 -6.24 -8.70 14.95
CA GLY A 147 -5.39 -7.53 15.14
C GLY A 147 -4.10 -7.90 15.87
N VAL A 148 -4.18 -8.57 17.02
CA VAL A 148 -3.01 -8.98 17.82
C VAL A 148 -2.04 -9.77 16.96
N ALA A 149 -2.51 -10.82 16.30
CA ALA A 149 -1.67 -11.65 15.42
C ALA A 149 -1.03 -10.82 14.28
N ALA A 150 -1.78 -9.93 13.64
CA ALA A 150 -1.26 -9.05 12.60
C ALA A 150 -0.21 -8.05 13.14
N GLY A 151 -0.37 -7.59 14.39
CA GLY A 151 0.56 -6.72 15.08
C GLY A 151 1.89 -7.42 15.41
N GLU A 152 1.81 -8.64 15.93
CA GLU A 152 2.96 -9.48 16.28
C GLU A 152 3.77 -9.83 15.03
N ALA A 153 3.12 -10.38 13.99
CA ALA A 153 3.77 -10.68 12.71
C ALA A 153 4.39 -9.42 12.09
N ASN A 154 3.76 -8.26 12.29
CA ASN A 154 4.33 -7.01 11.83
C ASN A 154 5.60 -6.61 12.60
N ALA A 155 5.64 -6.80 13.91
CA ALA A 155 6.81 -6.51 14.73
C ALA A 155 7.97 -7.44 14.39
N GLU A 156 7.70 -8.73 14.25
CA GLU A 156 8.65 -9.76 13.82
C GLU A 156 9.31 -9.36 12.50
N PHE A 157 8.52 -9.12 11.45
CA PHE A 157 9.03 -8.67 10.16
C PHE A 157 9.91 -7.41 10.25
N LEU A 158 9.55 -6.45 11.11
CA LEU A 158 10.33 -5.22 11.27
C LEU A 158 11.68 -5.47 11.93
N VAL A 159 11.72 -6.36 12.93
CA VAL A 159 12.95 -6.75 13.62
C VAL A 159 13.84 -7.58 12.69
N GLU A 160 13.28 -8.51 11.91
CA GLU A 160 14.03 -9.26 10.90
C GLU A 160 14.65 -8.33 9.85
N LEU A 161 13.89 -7.34 9.38
CA LEU A 161 14.33 -6.42 8.33
C LEU A 161 15.40 -5.42 8.80
N LEU A 162 15.27 -4.90 10.03
CA LEU A 162 16.03 -3.73 10.47
C LEU A 162 16.90 -3.99 11.70
N GLY A 163 16.70 -5.11 12.41
CA GLY A 163 17.16 -5.31 13.78
C GLY A 163 16.45 -4.39 14.78
N GLU A 164 16.54 -4.71 16.07
CA GLU A 164 15.91 -3.92 17.14
C GLU A 164 16.36 -2.45 17.13
N GLU A 165 17.68 -2.22 17.00
CA GLU A 165 18.24 -0.87 16.93
C GLU A 165 17.72 -0.09 15.71
N GLY A 166 17.58 -0.76 14.56
CA GLY A 166 17.06 -0.17 13.34
C GLY A 166 15.58 0.21 13.48
N VAL A 167 14.77 -0.64 14.14
CA VAL A 167 13.38 -0.33 14.47
C VAL A 167 13.30 0.90 15.38
N SER A 168 14.11 0.95 16.44
CA SER A 168 14.16 2.10 17.36
C SER A 168 14.52 3.40 16.63
N ARG A 169 15.55 3.36 15.78
CA ARG A 169 16.02 4.52 14.99
C ARG A 169 15.00 4.99 13.95
N THR A 170 14.21 4.08 13.38
CA THR A 170 13.29 4.38 12.26
C THR A 170 11.82 4.45 12.67
N GLY A 171 11.51 4.27 13.95
CA GLY A 171 10.15 4.16 14.50
C GLY A 171 9.13 5.14 13.89
N PRO A 172 9.37 6.47 13.89
CA PRO A 172 8.44 7.43 13.31
C PRO A 172 8.13 7.21 11.83
N ALA A 173 9.12 6.79 11.03
CA ALA A 173 8.90 6.46 9.62
C ALA A 173 8.09 5.16 9.45
N LEU A 174 8.29 4.17 10.34
CA LEU A 174 7.54 2.92 10.34
C LEU A 174 6.05 3.09 10.70
N LEU A 175 5.69 4.17 11.40
CA LEU A 175 4.28 4.53 11.65
C LEU A 175 3.62 5.05 10.36
N ARG A 176 4.33 5.90 9.60
CA ARG A 176 3.84 6.45 8.32
C ARG A 176 3.53 5.40 7.27
N ARG A 177 4.17 4.24 7.34
CA ARG A 177 3.92 3.11 6.43
C ARG A 177 2.45 2.68 6.38
N ARG A 178 1.69 2.86 7.48
CA ARG A 178 0.25 2.57 7.53
C ARG A 178 -0.56 3.46 6.60
N ALA A 179 -0.15 4.73 6.45
CA ALA A 179 -0.79 5.65 5.52
C ALA A 179 -0.59 5.19 4.08
N VAL A 180 0.64 4.75 3.74
CA VAL A 180 0.99 4.25 2.40
C VAL A 180 0.19 2.99 2.06
N TYR A 181 0.02 2.08 3.02
CA TYR A 181 -0.81 0.87 2.84
C TYR A 181 -2.32 1.16 2.85
N GLY A 182 -2.73 2.42 3.05
CA GLY A 182 -4.13 2.82 3.08
C GLY A 182 -4.88 2.41 4.35
N TRP A 183 -4.20 2.08 5.44
CA TRP A 183 -4.83 1.71 6.71
C TRP A 183 -5.27 2.93 7.54
N GLY A 184 -4.62 4.08 7.30
CA GLY A 184 -4.83 5.33 8.03
C GLY A 184 -3.51 6.00 8.38
N GLU A 185 -3.54 7.31 8.61
CA GLU A 185 -2.36 8.06 9.03
C GLU A 185 -2.17 7.90 10.53
N MET A 186 -1.22 7.04 10.91
CA MET A 186 -0.86 6.81 12.31
C MET A 186 0.28 7.73 12.75
N GLU A 187 0.07 8.47 13.83
CA GLU A 187 1.06 9.36 14.43
C GLU A 187 1.12 9.22 15.96
N PRO A 188 2.29 9.38 16.57
CA PRO A 188 2.40 9.40 18.03
C PRO A 188 2.03 10.79 18.55
N VAL A 189 1.03 10.85 19.43
CA VAL A 189 0.69 12.05 20.22
C VAL A 189 1.63 12.16 21.43
N SER A 190 1.93 11.03 22.06
CA SER A 190 2.92 10.89 23.13
C SER A 190 3.48 9.47 23.12
N MET A 191 4.73 9.29 23.54
CA MET A 191 5.34 7.96 23.64
C MET A 191 6.48 7.95 24.65
N VAL A 192 6.41 7.03 25.59
CA VAL A 192 7.49 6.62 26.48
C VAL A 192 7.73 5.13 26.22
N ILE A 193 8.84 4.82 25.54
CA ILE A 193 9.17 3.48 25.07
C ILE A 193 9.13 2.49 26.24
N GLY A 194 8.44 1.36 26.06
CA GLY A 194 8.31 0.32 27.09
C GLY A 194 7.32 0.62 28.21
N GLU A 195 6.70 1.80 28.22
CA GLU A 195 5.82 2.21 29.32
C GLU A 195 4.43 2.63 28.84
N SER A 196 4.33 3.62 27.96
CA SER A 196 3.04 4.17 27.52
C SER A 196 3.14 4.88 26.19
N ALA A 197 2.02 4.97 25.47
CA ALA A 197 1.92 5.78 24.26
C ALA A 197 0.48 6.23 24.04
N THR A 198 0.30 7.36 23.37
CA THR A 198 -0.97 7.72 22.74
C THR A 198 -0.75 7.81 21.24
N LEU A 199 -1.46 6.98 20.48
CA LEU A 199 -1.37 6.94 19.03
C LEU A 199 -2.67 7.49 18.44
N ARG A 200 -2.56 8.43 17.52
CA ARG A 200 -3.68 8.91 16.72
C ARG A 200 -3.68 8.23 15.37
N VAL A 201 -4.86 7.85 14.91
CA VAL A 201 -5.09 7.34 13.55
C VAL A 201 -6.16 8.20 12.87
N ILE A 202 -5.75 8.87 11.79
CA ILE A 202 -6.62 9.66 10.92
C ILE A 202 -7.02 8.80 9.71
N ASP A 203 -8.29 8.84 9.28
CA ASP A 203 -8.81 8.03 8.18
C ASP A 203 -8.59 6.51 8.37
N CYS A 204 -8.94 6.04 9.58
CA CYS A 204 -8.84 4.63 9.99
C CYS A 204 -9.74 3.73 9.13
N PHE A 205 -9.15 2.77 8.42
CA PHE A 205 -9.89 1.92 7.48
C PHE A 205 -11.02 1.08 8.12
N GLU A 206 -10.90 0.76 9.41
CA GLU A 206 -11.86 -0.08 10.12
C GLU A 206 -13.20 0.64 10.33
N CYS A 207 -13.17 1.94 10.63
CA CYS A 207 -14.37 2.71 10.98
C CYS A 207 -14.77 3.82 10.00
N SER A 208 -13.86 4.33 9.18
CA SER A 208 -14.13 5.50 8.31
C SER A 208 -15.19 5.24 7.22
N GLU A 209 -15.43 4.00 6.82
CA GLU A 209 -16.51 3.65 5.87
C GLU A 209 -17.88 3.48 6.55
N TRP A 210 -17.90 3.37 7.89
CA TRP A 210 -19.07 2.97 8.68
C TRP A 210 -19.30 3.90 9.88
N HIS A 211 -19.19 5.21 9.63
CA HIS A 211 -19.42 6.24 10.64
C HIS A 211 -20.74 6.01 11.41
N ARG A 212 -20.67 6.02 12.74
CA ARG A 212 -21.81 5.81 13.66
C ARG A 212 -22.43 4.41 13.64
N GLU A 213 -21.85 3.46 12.94
CA GLU A 213 -22.34 2.07 12.89
C GLU A 213 -21.45 1.08 13.66
N LEU A 214 -20.23 1.49 14.03
CA LEU A 214 -19.29 0.69 14.80
C LEU A 214 -19.01 1.36 16.15
N ASP A 215 -18.90 0.55 17.20
CA ASP A 215 -18.65 1.02 18.56
C ASP A 215 -17.16 1.23 18.88
N GLY A 216 -16.27 0.84 17.96
CA GLY A 216 -14.83 1.07 18.06
C GLY A 216 -14.02 0.33 16.99
N CYS A 217 -12.72 0.55 16.99
CA CYS A 217 -11.76 -0.16 16.15
C CYS A 217 -11.10 -1.29 16.94
N HIS A 218 -11.66 -2.50 16.86
CA HIS A 218 -11.19 -3.66 17.62
C HIS A 218 -9.95 -4.29 17.00
N PHE A 219 -9.89 -4.36 15.66
CA PHE A 219 -8.70 -4.82 14.95
C PHE A 219 -7.52 -3.90 15.20
N TRP A 220 -7.69 -2.57 15.10
CA TRP A 220 -6.59 -1.64 15.42
C TRP A 220 -6.14 -1.71 16.87
N ARG A 221 -7.06 -1.86 17.83
CA ARG A 221 -6.68 -2.10 19.24
C ARG A 221 -5.79 -3.33 19.36
N GLY A 222 -6.19 -4.44 18.76
CA GLY A 222 -5.40 -5.67 18.73
C GLY A 222 -4.04 -5.47 18.07
N PHE A 223 -4.02 -4.88 16.88
CA PHE A 223 -2.79 -4.61 16.11
C PHE A 223 -1.78 -3.79 16.91
N ILE A 224 -2.25 -2.76 17.60
CA ILE A 224 -1.42 -1.93 18.47
C ILE A 224 -0.90 -2.75 19.65
N VAL A 225 -1.74 -3.55 20.31
CA VAL A 225 -1.30 -4.41 21.44
C VAL A 225 -0.26 -5.42 21.00
N GLY A 226 -0.51 -6.19 19.95
CA GLY A 226 0.42 -7.21 19.44
C GLY A 226 1.74 -6.59 19.03
N ARG A 227 1.70 -5.53 18.22
CA ARG A 227 2.91 -4.86 17.73
C ARG A 227 3.77 -4.29 18.86
N PHE A 228 3.17 -3.51 19.76
CA PHE A 228 3.95 -2.85 20.82
C PHE A 228 4.36 -3.82 21.92
N SER A 229 3.59 -4.89 22.19
CA SER A 229 4.02 -5.92 23.14
C SER A 229 5.27 -6.64 22.64
N SER A 230 5.31 -7.00 21.35
CA SER A 230 6.48 -7.62 20.73
C SER A 230 7.68 -6.67 20.70
N LEU A 231 7.49 -5.41 20.26
CA LEU A 231 8.60 -4.46 20.12
C LEU A 231 9.17 -3.97 21.46
N TRP A 232 8.36 -3.89 22.51
CA TRP A 232 8.83 -3.46 23.83
C TRP A 232 9.24 -4.63 24.75
N GLY A 233 9.04 -5.87 24.32
CA GLY A 233 9.31 -7.05 25.14
C GLY A 233 8.50 -7.09 26.44
N THR A 234 7.33 -6.43 26.48
CA THR A 234 6.50 -6.33 27.67
C THR A 234 5.03 -6.33 27.30
N LYS A 235 4.17 -6.88 28.17
CA LYS A 235 2.73 -6.87 27.92
C LYS A 235 2.19 -5.45 27.99
N VAL A 236 1.46 -5.03 26.96
CA VAL A 236 0.72 -3.76 26.96
C VAL A 236 -0.77 -4.01 26.79
N THR A 237 -1.58 -3.05 27.25
CA THR A 237 -2.99 -2.94 26.90
C THR A 237 -3.22 -1.67 26.09
N ALA A 238 -4.22 -1.67 25.22
CA ALA A 238 -4.64 -0.50 24.46
C ALA A 238 -6.14 -0.23 24.65
N GLU A 239 -6.45 1.01 25.02
CA GLU A 239 -7.81 1.55 25.09
C GLU A 239 -8.02 2.55 23.95
N GLU A 240 -9.12 2.41 23.22
CA GLU A 240 -9.51 3.40 22.21
C GLU A 240 -10.33 4.51 22.87
N VAL A 241 -9.70 5.66 23.11
CA VAL A 241 -10.28 6.80 23.84
C VAL A 241 -11.20 7.62 22.95
N LYS A 242 -10.87 7.76 21.67
CA LYS A 242 -11.68 8.45 20.65
C LYS A 242 -11.86 7.56 19.44
N CYS A 243 -12.99 7.66 18.77
CA CYS A 243 -13.25 6.90 17.56
C CYS A 243 -14.17 7.62 16.59
N VAL A 244 -13.78 7.62 15.32
CA VAL A 244 -14.61 8.10 14.21
C VAL A 244 -15.92 7.31 14.11
N GLY A 245 -15.89 6.01 14.42
CA GLY A 245 -17.09 5.16 14.54
C GLY A 245 -18.07 5.68 15.60
N ARG A 246 -17.59 6.30 16.68
CA ARG A 246 -18.42 6.90 17.74
C ARG A 246 -18.79 8.37 17.47
N GLY A 247 -18.24 8.97 16.42
CA GLY A 247 -18.53 10.35 16.00
C GLY A 247 -17.44 11.37 16.34
N ASP A 248 -16.26 10.94 16.80
CA ASP A 248 -15.08 11.80 16.92
C ASP A 248 -14.45 12.10 15.54
N ASP A 249 -13.54 13.07 15.46
CA ASP A 249 -12.84 13.43 14.22
C ASP A 249 -11.72 12.45 13.82
N PHE A 250 -11.22 11.67 14.79
CA PHE A 250 -10.12 10.73 14.63
C PHE A 250 -10.18 9.63 15.70
N CYS A 251 -9.37 8.59 15.54
CA CYS A 251 -9.22 7.55 16.54
C CYS A 251 -7.96 7.77 17.38
N ASP A 252 -8.09 7.85 18.71
CA ASP A 252 -6.95 7.91 19.63
C ASP A 252 -6.89 6.61 20.45
N PHE A 253 -5.72 5.98 20.51
CA PHE A 253 -5.45 4.76 21.26
C PHE A 253 -4.42 5.04 22.35
N SER A 254 -4.79 4.83 23.61
CA SER A 254 -3.92 4.96 24.78
C SER A 254 -3.38 3.58 25.16
N LEU A 255 -2.06 3.42 25.08
CA LEU A 255 -1.33 2.23 25.47
C LEU A 255 -0.70 2.40 26.85
N LYS A 256 -0.75 1.35 27.66
CA LYS A 256 -0.04 1.29 28.94
C LYS A 256 0.54 -0.11 29.14
N LYS A 257 1.73 -0.17 29.73
CA LYS A 257 2.31 -1.42 30.25
C LYS A 257 1.38 -2.03 31.30
N VAL A 258 1.18 -3.34 31.23
CA VAL A 258 0.47 -4.09 32.26
C VAL A 258 1.37 -4.20 33.49
N GLN A 259 0.92 -3.64 34.62
CA GLN A 259 1.56 -3.90 35.91
C GLN A 259 1.21 -5.33 36.32
N GLY A 260 2.25 -6.14 36.54
CA GLY A 260 2.11 -7.51 37.06
C GLY A 260 1.78 -7.54 38.54
#